data_AF-B6WVM7-F1
#
_entry.id   AF-B6WVM7-F1
#
_cell.length_a   1.000
_cell.length_b   1.000
_cell.length_c   1.000
_cell.angle_alpha   90.00
_cell.angle_beta   90.00
_cell.angle_gamma   90.00
#
_symmetry.space_group_name_H-M   'P 1'
#
loop_
_entity.id
_entity.type
_entity.pdbx_description
1 polymer ?
#
loop_
_entity_poly.entity_id
_entity_poly.type
_entity_poly.pdbx_seq_one_letter_code
_entity_poly.pdbx_strand_id
1 'polypeptide(L)' 'MDEFDEDEDVQIDIDGVPFAAEKDFLEKYGTAFTLSYGENKEVVLTADQA' A
#
# COMPACT_ATOMS: atom_id res chain seq x y z
N MET A 1 -4.17 7.64 -13.39
CA MET A 1 -3.02 7.12 -12.64
C MET A 1 -2.69 8.28 -11.75
N ASP A 2 -3.08 8.19 -10.47
CA ASP A 2 -2.68 9.23 -9.51
C ASP A 2 -1.16 9.22 -9.45
N GLU A 3 -0.56 10.39 -9.66
CA GLU A 3 0.87 10.58 -9.55
C GLU A 3 1.23 10.62 -8.07
N PHE A 4 2.39 10.08 -7.70
CA PHE A 4 2.88 10.16 -6.33
C PHE A 4 3.08 11.62 -5.94
N ASP A 5 2.33 12.10 -4.95
CA ASP A 5 2.47 13.45 -4.42
C ASP A 5 3.39 13.41 -3.20
N GLU A 6 4.58 14.01 -3.30
CA GLU A 6 5.59 13.99 -2.23
C GLU A 6 5.12 14.68 -0.93
N ASP A 7 4.09 15.54 -0.99
CA ASP A 7 3.52 16.24 0.17
C ASP A 7 2.37 15.45 0.83
N GLU A 8 1.61 14.66 0.07
CA GLU A 8 0.42 13.92 0.56
C GLU A 8 0.66 12.41 0.75
N ASP A 9 1.51 11.81 -0.09
CA ASP A 9 1.80 10.39 -0.08
C ASP A 9 3.05 10.04 0.74
N VAL A 10 2.99 8.88 1.37
CA VAL A 10 4.10 8.27 2.09
C VAL A 10 4.48 6.97 1.41
N GLN A 11 5.76 6.85 1.05
CA GLN A 11 6.31 5.60 0.54
C GLN A 11 6.80 4.72 1.70
N ILE A 12 6.27 3.51 1.78
CA ILE A 12 6.68 2.46 2.70
C ILE A 12 7.17 1.23 1.93
N ASP A 13 7.85 0.33 2.64
CA ASP A 13 8.23 -0.98 2.12
C ASP A 13 7.28 -2.04 2.69
N ILE A 14 6.60 -2.78 1.79
CA ILE A 14 5.76 -3.92 2.15
C ILE A 14 6.39 -5.15 1.51
N ASP A 15 6.99 -6.02 2.33
CA ASP A 15 7.65 -7.26 1.89
C ASP A 15 8.66 -7.05 0.73
N GLY A 16 9.44 -5.96 0.76
CA GLY A 16 10.42 -5.62 -0.27
C GLY A 16 9.83 -4.97 -1.52
N VAL A 17 8.54 -4.62 -1.50
CA VAL A 17 7.85 -3.90 -2.57
C VAL A 17 7.61 -2.45 -2.13
N PRO A 18 8.10 -1.45 -2.89
CA PRO A 18 7.82 -0.06 -2.61
C PRO A 18 6.33 0.22 -2.83
N PHE A 19 5.65 0.69 -1.78
CA PHE A 19 4.23 1.00 -1.79
C PHE A 19 4.03 2.44 -1.32
N ALA A 20 3.36 3.24 -2.15
CA ALA A 20 3.00 4.61 -1.82
C ALA A 20 1.51 4.70 -1.53
N ALA A 21 1.16 5.37 -0.44
CA ALA A 21 -0.22 5.70 -0.11
C ALA A 21 -0.29 6.95 0.76
N GLU A 22 -1.44 7.61 0.73
CA GLU A 22 -1.75 8.73 1.62
C GLU A 22 -1.49 8.38 3.09
N LYS A 23 -0.98 9.35 3.83
CA LYS A 23 -0.70 9.17 5.26
C LYS A 23 -1.93 8.74 6.06
N ASP A 24 -3.09 9.36 5.81
CA ASP A 24 -4.36 9.02 6.46
C ASP A 24 -4.78 7.56 6.21
N PHE A 25 -4.46 7.00 5.04
CA PHE A 25 -4.71 5.60 4.74
C PHE A 25 -3.88 4.68 5.64
N LEU A 26 -2.58 4.97 5.76
CA LEU A 26 -1.67 4.21 6.63
C LEU A 26 -2.04 4.34 8.11
N GLU A 27 -2.47 5.53 8.55
CA GLU A 27 -2.93 5.73 9.93
C GLU A 27 -4.24 4.97 10.21
N LYS A 28 -5.14 4.89 9.23
CA LYS A 28 -6.45 4.25 9.38
C LYS A 28 -6.41 2.73 9.29
N TYR A 29 -5.60 2.18 8.39
CA TYR A 29 -5.55 0.75 8.10
C TYR A 29 -4.27 0.07 8.61
N GLY A 30 -3.32 0.85 9.13
CA GLY A 30 -2.02 0.38 9.60
C GLY A 30 -1.02 0.21 8.45
N THR A 31 0.07 -0.49 8.73
CA THR A 31 1.10 -0.84 7.73
C THR A 31 1.25 -2.35 7.56
N ALA A 32 0.44 -3.14 8.25
CA ALA A 32 0.44 -4.60 8.16
C ALA A 32 -0.41 -5.01 6.95
N PHE A 33 0.18 -4.94 5.77
CA PHE A 33 -0.45 -5.40 4.54
C PHE A 33 0.36 -6.51 3.91
N THR A 34 -0.32 -7.39 3.18
CA THR A 34 0.31 -8.33 2.25
C THR A 34 -0.09 -7.96 0.84
N LEU A 35 0.90 -7.79 -0.03
CA LEU A 35 0.71 -7.57 -1.47
C LEU A 35 0.79 -8.91 -2.21
N SER A 36 -0.21 -9.22 -3.03
CA SER A 36 -0.26 -10.43 -3.84
C SER A 36 -0.58 -10.10 -5.29
N TYR A 37 0.04 -10.79 -6.24
CA TYR A 37 -0.30 -10.65 -7.66
C TYR A 37 -1.35 -11.70 -8.05
N GLY A 38 -2.55 -11.24 -8.38
CA GLY A 38 -3.69 -12.09 -8.75
C GLY A 38 -3.62 -12.60 -10.19
N GLU A 39 -4.39 -13.65 -10.48
CA GLU A 39 -4.44 -14.29 -11.81
C GLU A 39 -4.95 -13.33 -12.91
N ASN A 40 -5.74 -12.32 -12.55
CA ASN A 40 -6.21 -11.29 -13.49
C ASN A 40 -5.19 -10.17 -13.74
N LYS A 41 -3.92 -10.37 -13.35
CA LYS A 41 -2.85 -9.36 -13.43
C LYS A 41 -3.11 -8.12 -12.56
N GLU A 42 -3.81 -8.31 -11.47
CA GLU A 42 -4.13 -7.28 -10.48
C GLU A 42 -3.21 -7.38 -9.26
N VAL A 43 -2.95 -6.25 -8.60
CA VAL A 43 -2.27 -6.23 -7.31
C VAL A 43 -3.35 -6.22 -6.23
N VAL A 44 -3.39 -7.27 -5.42
CA VAL A 44 -4.32 -7.42 -4.30
C VAL A 44 -3.59 -7.01 -3.03
N LEU A 45 -4.11 -5.98 -2.36
CA LEU A 45 -3.65 -5.55 -1.04
C LEU A 45 -4.59 -6.11 0.02
N THR A 46 -4.05 -6.93 0.93
CA THR A 46 -4.80 -7.52 2.05
C THR A 46 -4.30 -6.94 3.36
N ALA A 47 -5.19 -6.37 4.17
CA ALA A 47 -4.83 -5.91 5.51
C ALA A 47 -4.79 -7.09 6.48
N ASP A 48 -3.65 -7.29 7.14
CA ASP A 48 -3.48 -8.23 8.24
C ASP A 48 -4.06 -7.57 9.49
N GLN A 49 -5.39 -7.69 9.68
CA GLN A 49 -6.02 -7.29 10.93
C GLN A 49 -5.61 -8.29 12.02
N ALA A 50 -4.69 -7.88 12.89
CA ALA A 50 -4.41 -8.54 14.17
C ALA A 50 -5.54 -8.28 15.18
#